data_AF-X0U5E6-F1
#
_entry.id   AF-X0U5E6-F1
#
_cell.length_a   1.000
_cell.length_b   1.000
_cell.length_c   1.000
_cell.angle_alpha   90.00
_cell.angle_beta   90.00
_cell.angle_gamma   90.00
#
_symmetry.space_group_name_H-M   'P 1'
#
loop_
_entity.id
_entity.type
_entity.pdbx_description
1 polymer ?
#
loop_
_entity_poly.entity_id
_entity_poly.type
_entity_poly.pdbx_seq_one_letter_code
_entity_poly.pdbx_strand_id
1 'polypeptide(L)'
;ELDKYPWTGHSTILGRCKNPLIPNAKNRKNPRNPAPGNSRNLRNLRIDPVKTLAEKTIQDVLFLFSSKTGEARRSYRQFVKEGVDQGSRPELQGGGLVRSAGGDKRGLLGRKKDERELSDERILGSGNFVANVMKDANEVLDQRAKFDISLVELISRVCTKFGITVEDLASKSRKRQLSQARGVVCYLAVDELGYSGDDVARMLRISGRGVSDCRERGKKILDKPEIISEYLA
;
A
#
# COMPACT_ATOMS: atom_id res chain seq x y z
N GLU A 1 14.55 -34.10 9.62
CA GLU A 1 15.06 -32.73 9.86
C GLU A 1 13.97 -31.70 10.16
N LEU A 2 12.74 -31.86 9.67
CA LEU A 2 11.61 -30.95 9.94
C LEU A 2 11.36 -30.62 11.43
N ASP A 3 11.64 -31.57 12.33
CA ASP A 3 11.51 -31.39 13.78
C ASP A 3 12.57 -30.47 14.40
N LYS A 4 13.67 -30.18 13.69
CA LYS A 4 14.77 -29.33 14.15
C LYS A 4 14.56 -27.85 13.85
N TYR A 5 13.59 -27.50 12.99
CA TYR A 5 13.34 -26.11 12.62
C TYR A 5 12.47 -25.43 13.69
N PRO A 6 12.97 -24.42 14.43
CA PRO A 6 12.26 -23.85 15.58
C PRO A 6 10.94 -23.16 15.21
N TRP A 7 10.82 -22.73 13.94
CA TRP A 7 9.77 -21.83 13.47
C TRP A 7 8.66 -22.49 12.67
N THR A 8 8.74 -23.78 12.36
CA THR A 8 7.73 -24.47 11.52
C THR A 8 6.51 -24.93 12.31
N GLY A 9 6.53 -24.89 13.65
CA GLY A 9 5.46 -25.42 14.50
C GLY A 9 5.21 -26.92 14.30
N HIS A 10 6.02 -27.62 13.49
CA HIS A 10 5.82 -29.00 13.09
C HIS A 10 5.86 -29.95 14.30
N SER A 11 6.88 -29.79 15.15
CA SER A 11 7.00 -30.54 16.41
C SER A 11 5.81 -30.30 17.35
N THR A 12 5.24 -29.10 17.33
CA THR A 12 4.05 -28.73 18.11
C THR A 12 2.80 -29.43 17.57
N ILE A 13 2.59 -29.45 16.24
CA ILE A 13 1.47 -30.13 15.58
C ILE A 13 1.54 -31.64 15.83
N LEU A 14 2.74 -32.23 15.75
CA LEU A 14 3.00 -33.63 16.08
C LEU A 14 2.89 -33.95 17.58
N GLY A 15 2.78 -32.93 18.45
CA GLY A 15 2.67 -33.09 19.90
C GLY A 15 3.98 -33.49 20.59
N ARG A 16 5.13 -33.25 19.96
CA ARG A 16 6.47 -33.56 20.48
C ARG A 16 7.02 -32.47 21.40
N CYS A 17 6.54 -31.25 21.26
CA CYS A 17 6.85 -30.14 22.16
C CYS A 17 5.59 -29.31 22.48
N LYS A 18 5.66 -28.55 23.58
CA LYS A 18 4.60 -27.58 23.93
C LYS A 18 4.76 -26.33 23.08
N ASN A 19 3.65 -25.76 22.61
CA ASN A 19 3.69 -24.52 21.86
C ASN A 19 4.17 -23.38 22.77
N PRO A 20 5.27 -22.68 22.44
CA PRO A 20 5.77 -21.56 23.25
C PRO A 20 4.78 -20.38 23.31
N LEU A 21 3.82 -20.29 22.39
CA LEU A 21 2.78 -19.26 22.36
C LEU A 21 1.60 -19.57 23.29
N ILE A 22 1.55 -20.76 23.89
CA ILE A 22 0.54 -21.10 24.90
C ILE A 22 1.05 -20.66 26.27
N PRO A 23 0.36 -19.74 26.97
CA PRO A 23 0.75 -19.33 28.31
C PRO A 23 0.78 -20.51 29.27
N ASN A 24 1.82 -20.59 30.11
CA ASN A 24 1.90 -21.59 31.17
C ASN A 24 0.68 -21.48 32.11
N ALA A 25 0.14 -22.61 32.56
CA ALA A 25 -1.09 -22.67 33.37
C ALA A 25 -1.08 -21.77 34.62
N LYS A 26 0.11 -21.44 35.15
CA LYS A 26 0.31 -20.51 36.29
C LYS A 26 -0.07 -19.05 35.98
N ASN A 27 -0.17 -18.65 34.71
CA ASN A 27 -0.48 -17.29 34.26
C ASN A 27 -1.92 -17.12 33.72
N ARG A 28 -2.77 -18.15 33.78
CA ARG A 28 -4.20 -18.02 33.45
C ARG A 28 -4.92 -17.25 34.58
N LYS A 29 -4.83 -15.92 34.57
CA LYS A 29 -5.76 -15.08 35.36
C LYS A 29 -7.15 -15.25 34.77
N ASN A 30 -8.04 -15.89 35.51
CA ASN A 30 -9.45 -16.00 35.15
C ASN A 30 -10.06 -14.59 35.23
N PRO A 31 -10.63 -14.01 34.15
CA PRO A 31 -11.17 -12.64 34.19
C PRO A 31 -12.52 -12.49 34.93
N ARG A 32 -12.92 -13.47 35.76
CA ARG A 32 -14.17 -13.41 36.53
C ARG A 32 -13.96 -13.97 37.93
N ASN A 33 -13.52 -13.12 38.85
CA ASN A 33 -13.91 -13.26 40.25
C ASN A 33 -15.12 -12.33 40.45
N PRO A 34 -16.36 -12.84 40.51
CA PRO A 34 -17.44 -12.06 41.07
C PRO A 34 -17.24 -11.94 42.58
N ALA A 35 -17.62 -10.78 43.13
CA ALA A 35 -17.65 -10.47 44.55
C ALA A 35 -18.36 -11.58 45.37
N PRO A 36 -18.11 -11.69 46.69
CA PRO A 36 -18.59 -12.81 47.49
C PRO A 36 -20.12 -12.73 47.63
N GLY A 37 -20.84 -13.57 46.89
CA GLY A 37 -22.30 -13.62 46.90
C GLY A 37 -22.83 -15.02 46.59
N ASN A 38 -23.40 -15.66 47.61
CA ASN A 38 -24.24 -16.86 47.62
C ASN A 38 -23.77 -18.10 46.82
N SER A 39 -23.05 -18.96 47.55
CA SER A 39 -22.79 -20.37 47.23
C SER A 39 -24.07 -21.19 47.25
N ARG A 40 -24.81 -21.32 46.13
CA ARG A 40 -25.85 -22.38 46.03
C ARG A 40 -26.20 -22.90 44.64
N ASN A 41 -25.61 -22.43 43.53
CA ASN A 41 -25.91 -22.99 42.19
C ASN A 41 -24.71 -22.94 41.21
N LEU A 42 -23.58 -23.58 41.55
CA LEU A 42 -22.41 -23.69 40.66
C LEU A 42 -21.98 -25.14 40.34
N ARG A 43 -22.86 -26.14 40.49
CA ARG A 43 -22.47 -27.54 40.26
C ARG A 43 -22.53 -28.01 38.80
N ASN A 44 -23.14 -27.27 37.86
CA ASN A 44 -23.41 -27.78 36.50
C ASN A 44 -22.98 -26.88 35.31
N LEU A 45 -22.23 -25.79 35.53
CA LEU A 45 -21.63 -25.07 34.40
C LEU A 45 -20.24 -25.68 34.11
N ARG A 46 -20.20 -26.69 33.23
CA ARG A 46 -18.95 -27.10 32.56
C ARG A 46 -18.50 -25.92 31.69
N ILE A 47 -17.68 -25.05 32.25
CA ILE A 47 -16.94 -24.06 31.46
C ILE A 47 -15.82 -24.84 30.80
N ASP A 48 -16.01 -25.22 29.54
CA ASP A 48 -14.91 -25.77 28.75
C ASP A 48 -13.76 -24.76 28.78
N PRO A 49 -12.52 -25.20 29.04
CA PRO A 49 -11.40 -24.28 29.14
C PRO A 49 -11.27 -23.52 27.82
N VAL A 50 -11.32 -22.19 27.88
CA VAL A 50 -11.14 -21.32 26.71
C VAL A 50 -9.78 -21.66 26.10
N LYS A 51 -9.81 -22.34 24.96
CA LYS A 51 -8.62 -22.69 24.19
C LYS A 51 -8.03 -21.41 23.61
N THR A 52 -6.73 -21.28 23.72
CA THR A 52 -5.99 -20.16 23.11
C THR A 52 -6.07 -20.24 21.59
N LEU A 53 -5.88 -19.09 20.90
CA LEU A 53 -5.82 -19.07 19.44
C LEU A 53 -4.81 -20.08 18.91
N ALA A 54 -3.63 -20.15 19.54
CA ALA A 54 -2.57 -21.09 19.20
C ALA A 54 -3.00 -22.57 19.32
N GLU A 55 -3.78 -22.92 20.34
CA GLU A 55 -4.34 -24.27 20.50
C GLU A 55 -5.41 -24.57 19.45
N LYS A 56 -6.26 -23.58 19.15
CA LYS A 56 -7.32 -23.71 18.14
C LYS A 56 -6.72 -23.93 16.76
N THR A 57 -5.70 -23.16 16.37
CA THR A 57 -5.02 -23.30 15.08
C THR A 57 -4.43 -24.71 14.87
N ILE A 58 -3.83 -25.32 15.90
CA ILE A 58 -3.29 -26.68 15.78
C ILE A 58 -4.41 -27.69 15.58
N GLN A 59 -5.54 -27.53 16.29
CA GLN A 59 -6.69 -28.41 16.16
C GLN A 59 -7.32 -28.30 14.78
N ASP A 60 -7.51 -27.07 14.29
CA ASP A 60 -8.08 -26.80 12.97
C ASP A 60 -7.22 -27.44 11.87
N VAL A 61 -5.90 -27.31 11.95
CA VAL A 61 -4.96 -27.95 11.01
C VAL A 61 -5.07 -29.47 11.06
N LEU A 62 -5.04 -30.08 12.25
CA LEU A 62 -5.15 -31.54 12.38
C LEU A 62 -6.50 -32.07 11.91
N PHE A 63 -7.57 -31.31 12.08
CA PHE A 63 -8.91 -31.70 11.67
C PHE A 63 -9.06 -31.86 10.15
N LEU A 64 -8.23 -31.16 9.35
CA LEU A 64 -8.16 -31.35 7.90
C LEU A 64 -7.70 -32.76 7.50
N PHE A 65 -7.03 -33.48 8.40
CA PHE A 65 -6.45 -34.80 8.12
C PHE A 65 -7.27 -35.95 8.72
N SER A 66 -7.89 -35.76 9.88
CA SER A 66 -8.84 -36.70 10.50
C SER A 66 -9.51 -36.06 11.72
N SER A 67 -10.69 -36.56 12.09
CA SER A 67 -11.36 -36.21 13.35
C SER A 67 -10.63 -36.75 14.59
N LYS A 68 -9.82 -37.82 14.44
CA LYS A 68 -9.04 -38.43 15.53
C LYS A 68 -7.62 -37.90 15.54
N THR A 69 -7.19 -37.29 16.64
CA THR A 69 -5.88 -36.62 16.76
C THR A 69 -4.68 -37.50 16.40
N GLY A 70 -4.69 -38.78 16.81
CA GLY A 70 -3.59 -39.71 16.52
C GLY A 70 -3.51 -40.13 15.05
N GLU A 71 -4.63 -40.25 14.36
CA GLU A 71 -4.69 -40.49 12.91
C GLU A 71 -4.31 -39.22 12.16
N ALA A 72 -4.87 -38.07 12.54
CA ALA A 72 -4.58 -36.77 11.95
C ALA A 72 -3.08 -36.46 11.94
N ARG A 73 -2.37 -36.71 13.04
CA ARG A 73 -0.92 -36.51 13.12
C ARG A 73 -0.13 -37.43 12.18
N ARG A 74 -0.56 -38.69 12.03
CA ARG A 74 0.07 -39.64 11.11
C ARG A 74 -0.13 -39.20 9.67
N SER A 75 -1.36 -38.87 9.29
CA SER A 75 -1.71 -38.39 7.96
C SER A 75 -1.04 -37.05 7.63
N TYR A 76 -1.00 -36.09 8.57
CA TYR A 76 -0.25 -34.85 8.42
C TYR A 76 1.24 -35.11 8.19
N ARG A 77 1.86 -36.01 8.97
CA ARG A 77 3.28 -36.35 8.79
C ARG A 77 3.54 -36.96 7.42
N GLN A 78 2.65 -37.84 6.96
CA GLN A 78 2.75 -38.46 5.65
C GLN A 78 2.62 -37.43 4.53
N PHE A 79 1.63 -36.55 4.61
CA PHE A 79 1.44 -35.42 3.68
C PHE A 79 2.67 -34.52 3.60
N VAL A 80 3.26 -34.15 4.75
CA VAL A 80 4.48 -33.32 4.78
C VAL A 80 5.66 -34.05 4.13
N LYS A 81 5.80 -35.36 4.37
CA LYS A 81 6.87 -36.17 3.74
C LYS A 81 6.73 -36.17 2.22
N GLU A 82 5.53 -36.44 1.71
CA GLU A 82 5.23 -36.40 0.27
C GLU A 82 5.45 -35.00 -0.32
N GLY A 83 5.16 -33.95 0.44
CA GLY A 83 5.42 -32.57 0.03
C GLY A 83 6.92 -32.22 -0.06
N VAL A 84 7.76 -32.80 0.80
CA VAL A 84 9.22 -32.60 0.75
C VAL A 84 9.81 -33.23 -0.52
N ASP A 85 9.32 -34.41 -0.90
CA ASP A 85 9.80 -35.13 -2.09
C ASP A 85 9.46 -34.38 -3.40
N GLN A 86 8.48 -33.47 -3.38
CA GLN A 86 8.14 -32.60 -4.52
C GLN A 86 9.16 -31.47 -4.77
N GLY A 87 10.10 -31.24 -3.85
CA GLY A 87 11.14 -30.24 -4.01
C GLY A 87 10.60 -28.82 -4.15
N SER A 88 11.19 -28.05 -5.07
CA SER A 88 10.89 -26.63 -5.24
C SER A 88 9.71 -26.40 -6.19
N ARG A 89 8.65 -25.73 -5.71
CA ARG A 89 7.40 -25.50 -6.45
C ARG A 89 7.23 -24.02 -6.79
N PRO A 90 7.54 -23.57 -8.03
CA PRO A 90 7.58 -22.16 -8.39
C PRO A 90 6.24 -21.44 -8.22
N GLU A 91 5.12 -22.14 -8.40
CA GLU A 91 3.78 -21.62 -8.17
C GLU A 91 3.45 -21.36 -6.68
N LEU A 92 4.23 -21.95 -5.77
CA LEU A 92 4.14 -21.75 -4.32
C LEU A 92 5.29 -20.88 -3.76
N GLN A 93 6.18 -20.39 -4.62
CA GLN A 93 7.29 -19.50 -4.24
C GLN A 93 6.90 -18.02 -4.20
N GLY A 94 5.66 -17.68 -4.58
CA GLY A 94 5.13 -16.31 -4.51
C GLY A 94 4.47 -16.00 -3.18
N GLY A 95 4.59 -14.74 -2.75
CA GLY A 95 3.88 -14.23 -1.57
C GLY A 95 4.79 -13.94 -0.38
N GLY A 96 5.33 -12.72 -0.37
CA GLY A 96 5.75 -12.04 0.85
C GLY A 96 6.93 -12.70 1.56
N LEU A 97 7.97 -13.06 0.80
CA LEU A 97 9.24 -13.56 1.32
C LEU A 97 9.84 -12.61 2.39
N VAL A 98 9.64 -11.31 2.21
CA VAL A 98 10.00 -10.25 3.18
C VAL A 98 9.30 -10.45 4.54
N ARG A 99 8.04 -10.89 4.53
CA ARG A 99 7.27 -11.19 5.75
C ARG A 99 7.53 -12.59 6.28
N SER A 100 7.72 -13.58 5.40
CA SER A 100 8.10 -14.96 5.78
C SER A 100 9.47 -15.01 6.46
N ALA A 101 10.35 -14.05 6.14
CA ALA A 101 11.60 -13.79 6.86
C ALA A 101 11.44 -12.91 8.13
N GLY A 102 10.20 -12.60 8.55
CA GLY A 102 9.94 -11.78 9.74
C GLY A 102 10.44 -10.34 9.64
N GLY A 103 10.64 -9.81 8.42
CA GLY A 103 11.25 -8.49 8.19
C GLY A 103 12.78 -8.49 8.22
N ASP A 104 13.44 -9.62 8.51
CA ASP A 104 14.90 -9.70 8.47
C ASP A 104 15.40 -9.86 7.03
N LYS A 105 15.72 -8.73 6.40
CA LYS A 105 16.23 -8.65 5.03
C LYS A 105 17.63 -9.28 4.87
N ARG A 106 18.33 -9.62 5.95
CA ARG A 106 19.67 -10.22 5.90
C ARG A 106 19.63 -11.66 5.35
N GLY A 107 18.54 -12.39 5.57
CA GLY A 107 18.33 -13.72 4.98
C GLY A 107 17.99 -13.70 3.47
N LEU A 108 17.77 -12.50 2.90
CA LEU A 108 17.54 -12.27 1.47
C LEU A 108 18.83 -11.89 0.73
N LEU A 109 19.97 -11.89 1.43
CA LEU A 109 21.31 -11.68 0.88
C LEU A 109 21.76 -12.96 0.15
N GLY A 110 21.52 -13.00 -1.15
CA GLY A 110 21.89 -14.13 -2.01
C GLY A 110 21.20 -14.07 -3.37
N ARG A 111 20.06 -13.39 -3.46
CA ARG A 111 19.39 -13.07 -4.74
C ARG A 111 20.02 -11.84 -5.39
N LYS A 112 20.07 -11.84 -6.73
CA LYS A 112 20.49 -10.66 -7.52
C LYS A 112 19.58 -9.48 -7.17
N LYS A 113 20.10 -8.26 -7.27
CA LYS A 113 19.36 -7.02 -6.97
C LYS A 113 18.01 -6.96 -7.72
N ASP A 114 17.98 -7.55 -8.90
CA ASP A 114 16.83 -7.57 -9.83
C ASP A 114 15.76 -8.61 -9.45
N GLU A 115 16.13 -9.59 -8.61
CA GLU A 115 15.22 -10.63 -8.09
C GLU A 115 14.65 -10.26 -6.70
N ARG A 116 15.06 -9.12 -6.15
CA ARG A 116 14.51 -8.62 -4.89
C ARG A 116 13.17 -7.97 -5.17
N GLU A 117 12.13 -8.51 -4.55
CA GLU A 117 10.82 -7.87 -4.52
C GLU A 117 10.95 -6.45 -3.94
N LEU A 118 10.59 -5.44 -4.75
CA LEU A 118 10.60 -4.02 -4.35
C LEU A 118 9.57 -3.72 -3.26
N SER A 119 8.50 -4.52 -3.19
CA SER A 119 7.42 -4.42 -2.23
C SER A 119 6.77 -5.79 -1.98
N ASP A 120 6.01 -5.92 -0.88
CA ASP A 120 5.17 -7.09 -0.63
C ASP A 120 4.08 -7.20 -1.71
N GLU A 121 4.11 -8.31 -2.46
CA GLU A 121 3.21 -8.54 -3.58
C GLU A 121 1.73 -8.56 -3.20
N ARG A 122 1.42 -8.86 -1.93
CA ARG A 122 0.02 -8.93 -1.45
C ARG A 122 -0.55 -7.57 -1.12
N ILE A 123 0.31 -6.56 -0.94
CA ILE A 123 -0.11 -5.19 -0.61
C ILE A 123 -0.13 -4.35 -1.89
N LEU A 124 0.99 -4.29 -2.61
CA LEU A 124 1.14 -3.39 -3.76
C LEU A 124 1.11 -4.13 -5.11
N GLY A 125 0.90 -5.45 -5.13
CA GLY A 125 0.94 -6.25 -6.35
C GLY A 125 2.36 -6.62 -6.77
N SER A 126 2.51 -7.21 -7.96
CA SER A 126 3.79 -7.74 -8.43
C SER A 126 4.90 -6.69 -8.50
N GLY A 127 6.15 -7.11 -8.28
CA GLY A 127 7.31 -6.21 -8.34
C GLY A 127 7.43 -5.42 -9.65
N ASN A 128 7.07 -6.04 -10.79
CA ASN A 128 7.05 -5.39 -12.10
C ASN A 128 6.00 -4.28 -12.20
N PHE A 129 4.79 -4.51 -11.65
CA PHE A 129 3.75 -3.50 -11.61
C PHE A 129 4.19 -2.30 -10.78
N VAL A 130 4.73 -2.54 -9.58
CA VAL A 130 5.25 -1.48 -8.71
C VAL A 130 6.40 -0.72 -9.38
N ALA A 131 7.34 -1.42 -10.01
CA ALA A 131 8.44 -0.79 -10.73
C ALA A 131 7.95 0.15 -11.85
N ASN A 132 6.98 -0.30 -12.65
CA ASN A 132 6.38 0.51 -13.71
C ASN A 132 5.67 1.74 -13.15
N VAL A 133 4.84 1.58 -12.12
CA VAL A 133 4.13 2.70 -11.48
C VAL A 133 5.11 3.74 -10.91
N MET A 134 6.20 3.29 -10.29
CA MET A 134 7.24 4.18 -9.76
C MET A 134 8.00 4.90 -10.88
N LYS A 135 8.24 4.22 -12.00
CA LYS A 135 8.85 4.83 -13.18
C LYS A 135 7.94 5.91 -13.76
N ASP A 136 6.67 5.61 -13.97
CA ASP A 136 5.68 6.57 -14.49
C ASP A 136 5.56 7.79 -13.56
N ALA A 137 5.55 7.58 -12.24
CA ALA A 137 5.53 8.66 -11.27
C ALA A 137 6.78 9.55 -11.33
N ASN A 138 7.97 8.96 -11.47
CA ASN A 138 9.21 9.72 -11.63
C ASN A 138 9.26 10.49 -12.96
N GLU A 139 8.78 9.91 -14.06
CA GLU A 139 8.70 10.62 -15.35
C GLU A 139 7.84 11.88 -15.27
N VAL A 140 6.72 11.83 -14.53
CA VAL A 140 5.88 13.01 -14.27
C VAL A 140 6.61 14.06 -13.41
N LEU A 141 7.37 13.64 -12.41
CA LEU A 141 8.16 14.55 -11.58
C LEU A 141 9.31 15.19 -12.36
N ASP A 142 10.03 14.41 -13.16
CA ASP A 142 11.13 14.87 -14.00
C ASP A 142 10.65 15.86 -15.07
N GLN A 143 9.44 15.66 -15.63
CA GLN A 143 8.83 16.63 -16.54
C GLN A 143 8.52 17.96 -15.87
N ARG A 144 8.01 17.94 -14.63
CA ARG A 144 7.71 19.15 -13.85
C ARG A 144 8.98 19.92 -13.43
N ALA A 145 10.08 19.21 -13.22
CA ALA A 145 11.36 19.81 -12.83
C ALA A 145 12.09 20.51 -13.99
N LYS A 146 11.57 20.46 -15.23
CA LYS A 146 12.25 21.04 -16.41
C LYS A 146 12.31 22.57 -16.42
N PHE A 147 11.35 23.24 -15.78
CA PHE A 147 11.21 24.68 -15.84
C PHE A 147 11.11 25.25 -14.43
N ASP A 148 12.08 26.08 -14.04
CA ASP A 148 12.08 26.81 -12.77
C ASP A 148 11.60 28.24 -13.01
N ILE A 149 10.29 28.41 -13.23
CA ILE A 149 9.65 29.69 -13.51
C ILE A 149 8.64 30.01 -12.42
N SER A 150 8.73 31.22 -11.86
CA SER A 150 7.76 31.67 -10.87
C SER A 150 6.37 31.88 -11.46
N LEU A 151 5.31 31.66 -10.67
CA LEU A 151 3.93 31.90 -11.13
C LEU A 151 3.69 33.35 -11.60
N VAL A 152 4.39 34.32 -11.02
CA VAL A 152 4.34 35.73 -11.44
C VAL A 152 4.92 35.91 -12.84
N GLU A 153 6.06 35.28 -13.10
CA GLU A 153 6.74 35.34 -14.39
C GLU A 153 5.93 34.63 -15.49
N LEU A 154 5.35 33.47 -15.19
CA LEU A 154 4.44 32.78 -16.11
C LEU A 154 3.28 33.68 -16.54
N ILE A 155 2.63 34.35 -15.59
CA ILE A 155 1.52 35.25 -15.89
C ILE A 155 1.98 36.41 -16.77
N SER A 156 3.15 37.00 -16.47
CA SER A 156 3.71 38.08 -17.27
C SER A 156 3.96 37.64 -18.72
N ARG A 157 4.60 36.49 -18.94
CA ARG A 157 4.87 35.93 -20.27
C ARG A 157 3.58 35.68 -21.06
N VAL A 158 2.57 35.10 -20.42
CA VAL A 158 1.26 34.87 -21.05
C VAL A 158 0.57 36.19 -21.38
N CYS A 159 0.57 37.17 -20.47
CA CYS A 159 0.02 38.50 -20.71
C CYS A 159 0.66 39.19 -21.92
N THR A 160 2.00 39.13 -22.05
CA THR A 160 2.72 39.69 -23.19
C THR A 160 2.32 39.02 -24.50
N LYS A 161 2.24 37.68 -24.54
CA LYS A 161 1.82 36.95 -25.75
C LYS A 161 0.38 37.25 -26.17
N PHE A 162 -0.52 37.41 -25.21
CA PHE A 162 -1.91 37.73 -25.49
C PHE A 162 -2.16 39.23 -25.70
N GLY A 163 -1.15 40.09 -25.49
CA GLY A 163 -1.30 41.55 -25.61
C GLY A 163 -2.29 42.14 -24.59
N ILE A 164 -2.30 41.59 -23.37
CA ILE A 164 -3.21 41.99 -22.29
C ILE A 164 -2.43 42.38 -21.04
N THR A 165 -3.04 43.16 -20.15
CA THR A 165 -2.45 43.50 -18.86
C THR A 165 -2.73 42.42 -17.80
N VAL A 166 -1.96 42.41 -16.72
CA VAL A 166 -2.16 41.47 -15.59
C VAL A 166 -3.47 41.80 -14.87
N GLU A 167 -3.83 43.08 -14.80
CA GLU A 167 -5.07 43.59 -14.24
C GLU A 167 -6.28 43.10 -15.04
N ASP A 168 -6.19 43.12 -16.38
CA ASP A 168 -7.22 42.58 -17.25
C ASP A 168 -7.40 41.07 -17.04
N LEU A 169 -6.29 40.35 -16.86
CA LEU A 169 -6.31 38.92 -16.59
C LEU A 169 -6.99 38.62 -15.23
N ALA A 170 -6.74 39.41 -14.20
CA ALA A 170 -7.37 39.29 -12.88
C ALA A 170 -8.79 39.89 -12.79
N SER A 171 -9.30 40.49 -13.88
CA SER A 171 -10.64 41.09 -13.91
C SER A 171 -11.76 40.04 -13.94
N LYS A 172 -13.01 40.46 -13.67
CA LYS A 172 -14.19 39.59 -13.82
C LYS A 172 -14.66 39.41 -15.28
N SER A 173 -13.96 40.04 -16.24
CA SER A 173 -14.35 40.02 -17.65
C SER A 173 -14.27 38.61 -18.24
N ARG A 174 -15.27 38.26 -19.07
CA ARG A 174 -15.38 36.96 -19.75
C ARG A 174 -15.11 37.03 -21.25
N LYS A 175 -14.44 38.10 -21.71
CA LYS A 175 -14.00 38.20 -23.11
C LYS A 175 -13.20 36.96 -23.51
N ARG A 176 -13.40 36.47 -24.74
CA ARG A 176 -12.80 35.22 -25.24
C ARG A 176 -11.28 35.19 -25.03
N GLN A 177 -10.59 36.28 -25.36
CA GLN A 177 -9.15 36.42 -25.22
C GLN A 177 -8.67 36.25 -23.77
N LEU A 178 -9.34 36.89 -22.80
CA LEU A 178 -9.02 36.75 -21.37
C LEU A 178 -9.31 35.34 -20.84
N SER A 179 -10.41 34.73 -21.31
CA SER A 179 -10.77 33.36 -20.96
C SER A 179 -9.74 32.34 -21.47
N GLN A 180 -9.19 32.56 -22.68
CA GLN A 180 -8.12 31.75 -23.24
C GLN A 180 -6.81 31.95 -22.48
N ALA A 181 -6.41 33.19 -22.18
CA ALA A 181 -5.22 33.48 -21.41
C ALA A 181 -5.26 32.85 -20.00
N ARG A 182 -6.40 32.96 -19.28
CA ARG A 182 -6.58 32.25 -18.00
C ARG A 182 -6.47 30.74 -18.15
N GLY A 183 -6.99 30.18 -19.24
CA GLY A 183 -6.87 28.76 -19.54
C GLY A 183 -5.42 28.32 -19.66
N VAL A 184 -4.64 29.05 -20.47
CA VAL A 184 -3.21 28.82 -20.68
C VAL A 184 -2.45 28.91 -19.35
N VAL A 185 -2.65 29.96 -18.55
CA VAL A 185 -2.01 30.09 -17.23
C VAL A 185 -2.37 28.93 -16.31
N CYS A 186 -3.65 28.57 -16.20
CA CYS A 186 -4.09 27.51 -15.28
C CYS A 186 -3.52 26.13 -15.66
N TYR A 187 -3.42 25.83 -16.95
CA TYR A 187 -2.81 24.58 -17.41
C TYR A 187 -1.30 24.56 -17.15
N LEU A 188 -0.57 25.57 -17.61
CA LEU A 188 0.89 25.62 -17.44
C LEU A 188 1.30 25.64 -15.95
N ALA A 189 0.60 26.41 -15.12
CA ALA A 189 0.91 26.50 -13.70
C ALA A 189 0.71 25.16 -12.96
N VAL A 190 -0.40 24.46 -13.23
CA VAL A 190 -0.78 23.27 -12.45
C VAL A 190 -0.20 21.98 -13.05
N ASP A 191 -0.29 21.80 -14.36
CA ASP A 191 0.12 20.57 -15.04
C ASP A 191 1.63 20.53 -15.27
N GLU A 192 2.20 21.63 -15.78
CA GLU A 192 3.61 21.68 -16.20
C GLU A 192 4.54 22.13 -15.07
N LEU A 193 4.16 23.15 -14.29
CA LEU A 193 5.01 23.71 -13.21
C LEU A 193 4.68 23.16 -11.81
N GLY A 194 3.57 22.44 -11.64
CA GLY A 194 3.21 21.80 -10.37
C GLY A 194 2.74 22.73 -9.24
N TYR A 195 2.33 23.96 -9.54
CA TYR A 195 1.74 24.87 -8.54
C TYR A 195 0.38 24.38 -8.05
N SER A 196 0.04 24.73 -6.80
CA SER A 196 -1.30 24.45 -6.27
C SER A 196 -2.35 25.26 -7.01
N GLY A 197 -3.47 24.61 -7.36
CA GLY A 197 -4.62 25.29 -7.95
C GLY A 197 -5.14 26.43 -7.08
N ASP A 198 -4.97 26.36 -5.76
CA ASP A 198 -5.36 27.41 -4.83
C ASP A 198 -4.46 28.66 -4.93
N ASP A 199 -3.16 28.50 -5.18
CA ASP A 199 -2.24 29.61 -5.42
C ASP A 199 -2.63 30.34 -6.72
N VAL A 200 -2.90 29.57 -7.78
CA VAL A 200 -3.36 30.09 -9.07
C VAL A 200 -4.70 30.81 -8.92
N ALA A 201 -5.65 30.25 -8.17
CA ALA A 201 -6.94 30.86 -7.89
C ALA A 201 -6.80 32.23 -7.20
N ARG A 202 -5.92 32.31 -6.19
CA ARG A 202 -5.64 33.57 -5.47
C ARG A 202 -5.06 34.63 -6.39
N MET A 203 -4.07 34.28 -7.21
CA MET A 203 -3.44 35.23 -8.12
C MET A 203 -4.38 35.72 -9.21
N LEU A 204 -5.19 34.84 -9.80
CA LEU A 204 -6.12 35.20 -10.88
C LEU A 204 -7.46 35.76 -10.37
N ARG A 205 -7.69 35.79 -9.05
CA ARG A 205 -8.95 36.21 -8.40
C ARG A 205 -10.18 35.45 -8.93
N ILE A 206 -10.03 34.14 -9.12
CA ILE A 206 -11.11 33.22 -9.54
C ILE A 206 -11.33 32.13 -8.48
N SER A 207 -12.46 31.41 -8.58
CA SER A 207 -12.71 30.27 -7.70
C SER A 207 -11.84 29.06 -8.08
N GLY A 208 -11.57 28.15 -7.14
CA GLY A 208 -10.87 26.90 -7.43
C GLY A 208 -11.57 26.07 -8.53
N ARG A 209 -12.90 26.07 -8.56
CA ARG A 209 -13.66 25.48 -9.69
C ARG A 209 -13.37 26.18 -11.02
N GLY A 210 -13.25 27.51 -11.00
CA GLY A 210 -12.87 28.29 -12.17
C GLY A 210 -11.47 27.95 -12.68
N VAL A 211 -10.52 27.63 -11.79
CA VAL A 211 -9.20 27.12 -12.17
C VAL A 211 -9.33 25.79 -12.90
N SER A 212 -10.09 24.83 -12.36
CA SER A 212 -10.32 23.53 -13.03
C SER A 212 -10.92 23.68 -14.42
N ASP A 213 -11.98 24.50 -14.56
CA ASP A 213 -12.62 24.71 -15.86
C ASP A 213 -11.69 25.47 -16.84
N CYS A 214 -10.81 26.35 -16.34
CA CYS A 214 -9.81 27.03 -17.16
C CYS A 214 -8.70 26.06 -17.60
N ARG A 215 -8.23 25.20 -16.69
CA ARG A 215 -7.22 24.18 -16.96
C ARG A 215 -7.64 23.25 -18.10
N GLU A 216 -8.88 22.77 -18.11
CA GLU A 216 -9.41 21.97 -19.23
C GLU A 216 -9.42 22.71 -20.56
N ARG A 217 -9.73 24.02 -20.54
CA ARG A 217 -9.65 24.89 -21.72
C ARG A 217 -8.21 25.09 -22.18
N GLY A 218 -7.28 25.32 -21.24
CA GLY A 218 -5.86 25.48 -21.51
C GLY A 218 -5.26 24.26 -22.17
N LYS A 219 -5.61 23.06 -21.69
CA LYS A 219 -5.19 21.78 -22.28
C LYS A 219 -5.56 21.68 -23.76
N LYS A 220 -6.78 22.10 -24.14
CA LYS A 220 -7.23 22.11 -25.54
C LYS A 220 -6.50 23.13 -26.41
N ILE A 221 -5.99 24.20 -25.81
CA ILE A 221 -5.23 25.26 -26.51
C ILE A 221 -3.77 24.83 -26.70
N LEU A 222 -3.21 24.13 -25.72
CA LEU A 222 -1.80 23.73 -25.63
C LEU A 222 -1.59 22.24 -25.97
N ASP A 223 -2.45 21.67 -26.82
CA ASP A 223 -2.47 20.22 -27.11
C ASP A 223 -1.16 19.71 -27.74
N LYS A 224 -0.33 20.62 -28.27
CA LYS A 224 0.97 20.30 -28.87
C LYS A 224 2.13 20.74 -27.97
N PRO A 225 3.15 19.87 -27.77
CA PRO A 225 4.27 20.15 -26.87
C PRO A 225 5.17 21.30 -27.38
N GLU A 226 5.23 21.56 -28.70
CA GLU A 226 6.01 22.69 -29.21
C GLU A 226 5.46 24.04 -28.75
N ILE A 227 4.14 24.13 -28.54
CA ILE A 227 3.50 25.38 -28.11
C ILE A 227 3.83 25.64 -26.64
N ILE A 228 3.91 24.59 -25.81
CA ILE A 228 4.20 24.68 -24.37
C ILE A 228 5.59 25.27 -24.15
N SER A 229 6.60 24.80 -24.88
CA SER A 229 7.97 25.32 -24.75
C SER A 229 8.05 26.81 -25.09
N GLU A 230 7.24 27.33 -26.01
CA GLU A 230 7.25 28.77 -26.29
C GLU A 230 6.75 29.65 -25.14
N TYR A 231 6.03 29.10 -24.15
CA TYR A 231 5.59 29.86 -22.97
C TYR A 231 6.55 29.66 -21.78
N LEU A 232 7.27 28.54 -21.75
CA LEU A 232 8.14 28.13 -20.64
C LEU A 232 9.65 28.24 -20.92
N ALA A 233 10.06 28.45 -22.18
CA ALA A 233 11.43 28.86 -22.54
C ALA A 233 11.55 30.38 -22.36
#